data_AF-A0A2V9K0X6-F1
#
_entry.id   AF-A0A2V9K0X6-F1
#
_cell.length_a   1.000
_cell.length_b   1.000
_cell.length_c   1.000
_cell.angle_alpha   90.00
_cell.angle_beta   90.00
_cell.angle_gamma   90.00
#
_symmetry.space_group_name_H-M   'P 1'
#
loop_
_entity.id
_entity.type
_entity.pdbx_description
1 polymer ?
#
loop_
_entity_poly.entity_id
_entity_poly.type
_entity_poly.pdbx_seq_one_letter_code
_entity_poly.pdbx_strand_id
1 'polypeptide(L)'
;MIRNKKKLLLLAALVVLVLAALPAGLQLIHVPTESPEQGKAFSEFNHRMAGVFLLGVGILALAAFARPNLAFLNKVWPFLFILPGLYLAAMSDPEVWPMGTQSWIEAFQRNTEARQHKTFAILLLTLGAFELARARGKLGRLLATWSFPALAVFGAVLLFFHPHQVDIVPSAAAQEMPAAPHDMAAMSHGAAGEHGGHVMDETMMKVMNQHFWFSMVGFGIALFKFLHDGRSWQKPFVPFLWPALMCVLGVLLIFYAE
;
A
#
# COMPACT_ATOMS: atom_id res chain seq x y z
N MET A 1 -10.64 -35.64 13.61
CA MET A 1 -10.15 -34.58 14.54
C MET A 1 -8.82 -33.94 14.11
N ILE A 2 -7.81 -34.69 13.64
CA ILE A 2 -6.47 -34.19 13.28
C ILE A 2 -6.47 -33.21 12.06
N ARG A 3 -7.38 -33.41 11.10
CA ARG A 3 -7.50 -32.57 9.88
C ARG A 3 -7.89 -31.12 10.16
N ASN A 4 -8.64 -30.85 11.23
CA ASN A 4 -9.02 -29.48 11.61
C ASN A 4 -7.90 -28.77 12.37
N LYS A 5 -7.07 -29.50 13.12
CA LYS A 5 -5.92 -28.93 13.85
C LYS A 5 -4.90 -28.29 12.91
N LYS A 6 -4.55 -28.93 11.79
CA LYS A 6 -3.61 -28.35 10.81
C LYS A 6 -4.13 -27.08 10.12
N LYS A 7 -5.44 -27.03 9.82
CA LYS A 7 -6.08 -25.82 9.26
C LYS A 7 -6.10 -24.67 10.25
N LEU A 8 -6.40 -24.99 11.52
CA LEU A 8 -6.39 -24.04 12.62
C LEU A 8 -4.98 -23.51 12.90
N LEU A 9 -3.95 -24.37 12.83
CA LEU A 9 -2.56 -23.96 13.00
C LEU A 9 -2.06 -23.04 11.87
N LEU A 10 -2.47 -23.29 10.62
CA LEU A 10 -2.14 -22.39 9.49
C LEU A 10 -2.82 -21.03 9.62
N LEU A 11 -4.11 -21.01 9.97
CA LEU A 11 -4.82 -19.77 10.26
C LEU A 11 -4.20 -19.05 11.45
N ALA A 12 -3.86 -19.77 12.52
CA ALA A 12 -3.22 -19.21 13.71
C ALA A 12 -1.83 -18.65 13.39
N ALA A 13 -1.02 -19.33 12.58
CA ALA A 13 0.30 -18.81 12.17
C ALA A 13 0.19 -17.54 11.32
N LEU A 14 -0.77 -17.49 10.40
CA LEU A 14 -1.04 -16.29 9.60
C LEU A 14 -1.55 -15.13 10.47
N VAL A 15 -2.48 -15.42 11.38
CA VAL A 15 -2.99 -14.44 12.35
C VAL A 15 -1.87 -13.96 13.26
N VAL A 16 -0.99 -14.84 13.76
CA VAL A 16 0.17 -14.47 14.57
C VAL A 16 1.16 -13.62 13.79
N LEU A 17 1.40 -13.90 12.50
CA LEU A 17 2.28 -13.07 11.66
C LEU A 17 1.71 -11.65 11.48
N VAL A 18 0.40 -11.54 11.21
CA VAL A 18 -0.31 -10.24 11.08
C VAL A 18 -0.35 -9.51 12.43
N LEU A 19 -0.66 -10.21 13.52
CA LEU A 19 -0.71 -9.66 14.87
C LEU A 19 0.68 -9.27 15.39
N ALA A 20 1.76 -9.96 14.98
CA ALA A 20 3.12 -9.59 15.37
C ALA A 20 3.60 -8.31 14.67
N ALA A 21 3.02 -7.95 13.52
CA ALA A 21 3.31 -6.72 12.80
C ALA A 21 2.51 -5.51 13.34
N LEU A 22 1.39 -5.73 14.04
CA LEU A 22 0.55 -4.67 14.62
C LEU A 22 1.20 -3.85 15.76
N PRO A 23 1.92 -4.42 16.74
CA PRO A 23 2.50 -3.67 17.86
C PRO A 23 3.52 -2.61 17.41
N ALA A 24 4.29 -2.89 16.36
CA ALA A 24 5.23 -1.91 15.78
C ALA A 24 4.48 -0.72 15.16
N GLY A 25 3.35 -0.97 14.48
CA GLY A 25 2.47 0.09 13.99
C GLY A 25 1.76 0.86 15.09
N LEU A 26 1.40 0.17 16.18
CA LEU A 26 0.75 0.79 17.34
C LEU A 26 1.67 1.76 18.09
N GLN A 27 2.99 1.55 18.06
CA GLN A 27 3.96 2.47 18.67
C GLN A 27 4.25 3.70 17.80
N LEU A 28 3.98 3.63 16.49
CA LEU A 28 4.03 4.76 15.55
C LEU A 28 2.70 5.52 15.46
N ILE A 29 1.67 5.13 16.23
CA ILE A 29 0.42 5.89 16.39
C ILE A 29 0.65 7.24 17.10
N HIS A 30 1.82 7.45 17.71
CA HIS A 30 2.24 8.80 18.09
C HIS A 30 2.53 9.58 16.80
N VAL A 31 1.59 10.45 16.43
CA VAL A 31 1.54 11.28 15.22
C VAL A 31 2.94 11.76 14.81
N PRO A 32 3.57 11.15 13.79
CA PRO A 32 4.87 11.59 13.31
C PRO A 32 4.63 12.63 12.22
N THR A 33 4.48 13.90 12.61
CA THR A 33 4.50 15.02 11.65
C THR A 33 5.40 16.16 12.11
N GLU A 34 6.28 15.93 13.10
CA GLU A 34 7.16 16.98 13.61
C GLU A 34 8.44 17.11 12.76
N SER A 35 8.86 16.08 12.01
CA SER A 35 10.02 16.15 11.11
C SER A 35 9.88 15.33 9.80
N PRO A 36 10.60 15.71 8.72
CA PRO A 36 10.64 14.95 7.46
C PRO A 36 11.10 13.49 7.61
N GLU A 37 12.03 13.20 8.52
CA GLU A 37 12.52 11.83 8.77
C GLU A 37 11.44 10.93 9.36
N GLN A 38 10.56 11.50 10.19
CA GLN A 38 9.43 10.78 10.77
C GLN A 38 8.37 10.46 9.71
N GLY A 39 8.06 11.41 8.81
CA GLY A 39 7.16 11.20 7.68
C GLY A 39 7.65 10.07 6.77
N LYS A 40 8.94 10.08 6.44
CA LYS A 40 9.60 8.99 5.70
C LYS A 40 9.48 7.64 6.39
N ALA A 41 9.80 7.56 7.69
CA ALA A 41 9.71 6.30 8.44
C ALA A 41 8.27 5.76 8.48
N PHE A 42 7.28 6.66 8.54
CA PHE A 42 5.87 6.30 8.52
C PHE A 42 5.40 5.81 7.14
N SER A 43 5.82 6.47 6.06
CA SER A 43 5.62 6.03 4.68
C SER A 43 6.23 4.63 4.47
N GLU A 44 7.48 4.43 4.90
CA GLU A 44 8.15 3.13 4.82
C GLU A 44 7.39 2.06 5.59
N PHE A 45 6.94 2.36 6.81
CA PHE A 45 6.16 1.43 7.62
C PHE A 45 4.88 1.01 6.89
N ASN A 46 4.11 1.96 6.35
CA ASN A 46 2.87 1.67 5.62
C ASN A 46 3.12 0.79 4.38
N HIS A 47 4.16 1.08 3.59
CA HIS A 47 4.53 0.25 2.44
C HIS A 47 4.92 -1.17 2.85
N ARG A 48 5.76 -1.31 3.89
CA ARG A 48 6.18 -2.63 4.38
C ARG A 48 5.00 -3.44 4.91
N MET A 49 4.07 -2.79 5.61
CA MET A 49 2.83 -3.42 6.07
C MET A 49 1.96 -3.89 4.90
N ALA A 50 1.75 -3.05 3.88
CA ALA A 50 1.06 -3.45 2.66
C ALA A 50 1.74 -4.68 2.00
N GLY A 51 3.07 -4.69 1.99
CA GLY A 51 3.86 -5.80 1.49
C GLY A 51 3.61 -7.13 2.22
N VAL A 52 3.51 -7.10 3.57
CA VAL A 52 3.16 -8.29 4.38
C VAL A 52 1.79 -8.84 4.00
N PHE A 53 0.78 -7.98 3.82
CA PHE A 53 -0.56 -8.43 3.43
C PHE A 53 -0.56 -9.06 2.03
N LEU A 54 0.07 -8.41 1.04
CA LEU A 54 0.11 -8.92 -0.34
C LEU A 54 0.94 -10.21 -0.47
N LEU A 55 2.05 -10.31 0.28
CA LEU A 55 2.81 -11.56 0.39
C LEU A 55 1.94 -12.68 0.97
N GLY A 56 1.15 -12.37 2.01
CA GLY A 56 0.17 -13.29 2.58
C GLY A 56 -0.86 -13.78 1.55
N VAL A 57 -1.42 -12.87 0.73
CA VAL A 57 -2.34 -13.25 -0.37
C VAL A 57 -1.68 -14.25 -1.31
N GLY A 58 -0.48 -13.94 -1.79
CA GLY A 58 0.27 -14.78 -2.72
C GLY A 58 0.54 -16.18 -2.16
N ILE A 59 1.06 -16.27 -0.94
CA ILE A 59 1.37 -17.55 -0.27
C ILE A 59 0.10 -18.40 -0.09
N LEU A 60 -1.00 -17.81 0.37
CA LEU A 60 -2.25 -18.54 0.59
C LEU A 60 -2.86 -19.05 -0.72
N ALA A 61 -2.82 -18.23 -1.78
CA ALA A 61 -3.31 -18.62 -3.10
C ALA A 61 -2.43 -19.73 -3.71
N LEU A 62 -1.11 -19.61 -3.64
CA LEU A 62 -0.18 -20.67 -4.06
C LEU A 62 -0.45 -21.98 -3.32
N ALA A 63 -0.62 -21.92 -2.00
CA ALA A 63 -0.91 -23.10 -1.19
C ALA A 63 -2.26 -23.74 -1.56
N ALA A 64 -3.28 -22.92 -1.84
CA ALA A 64 -4.60 -23.39 -2.27
C ALA A 64 -4.55 -24.13 -3.62
N PHE A 65 -3.74 -23.65 -4.56
CA PHE A 65 -3.59 -24.25 -5.89
C PHE A 65 -2.66 -25.45 -5.91
N ALA A 66 -1.60 -25.45 -5.10
CA ALA A 66 -0.65 -26.56 -5.04
C ALA A 66 -1.23 -27.79 -4.35
N ARG A 67 -2.20 -27.62 -3.43
CA ARG A 67 -2.66 -28.69 -2.55
C ARG A 67 -4.20 -28.71 -2.42
N PRO A 68 -4.89 -29.75 -2.94
CA PRO A 68 -6.35 -29.85 -2.87
C PRO A 68 -6.92 -29.80 -1.44
N ASN A 69 -6.20 -30.33 -0.44
CA ASN A 69 -6.62 -30.28 0.96
C ASN A 69 -6.57 -28.87 1.57
N LEU A 70 -5.89 -27.92 0.92
CA LEU A 70 -5.81 -26.51 1.28
C LEU A 70 -6.71 -25.61 0.42
N ALA A 71 -7.53 -26.16 -0.49
CA ALA A 71 -8.40 -25.37 -1.36
C ALA A 71 -9.37 -24.42 -0.62
N PHE A 72 -9.64 -24.67 0.67
CA PHE A 72 -10.43 -23.76 1.53
C PHE A 72 -9.78 -22.39 1.71
N LEU A 73 -8.46 -22.26 1.54
CA LEU A 73 -7.72 -21.00 1.61
C LEU A 73 -8.17 -20.01 0.51
N ASN A 74 -8.80 -20.49 -0.57
CA ASN A 74 -9.44 -19.62 -1.57
C ASN A 74 -10.54 -18.73 -1.01
N LYS A 75 -11.05 -19.05 0.18
CA LYS A 75 -12.05 -18.23 0.90
C LYS A 75 -11.41 -17.34 1.98
N VAL A 76 -10.11 -17.49 2.24
CA VAL A 76 -9.39 -16.82 3.32
C VAL A 76 -8.58 -15.64 2.78
N TRP A 77 -7.80 -15.85 1.72
CA TRP A 77 -6.95 -14.77 1.18
C TRP A 77 -7.71 -13.51 0.75
N PRO A 78 -9.00 -13.52 0.33
CA PRO A 78 -9.70 -12.28 0.01
C PRO A 78 -9.84 -11.32 1.21
N PHE A 79 -9.83 -11.83 2.44
CA PHE A 79 -9.82 -10.99 3.65
C PHE A 79 -8.52 -10.21 3.80
N LEU A 80 -7.41 -10.68 3.23
CA LEU A 80 -6.14 -9.95 3.18
C LEU A 80 -6.12 -8.83 2.11
N PHE A 81 -7.25 -8.56 1.45
CA PHE A 81 -7.48 -7.28 0.76
C PHE A 81 -8.36 -6.35 1.61
N ILE A 82 -9.32 -6.90 2.35
CA ILE A 82 -10.22 -6.10 3.20
C ILE A 82 -9.47 -5.50 4.39
N LEU A 83 -8.67 -6.33 5.08
CA LEU A 83 -7.90 -5.90 6.25
C LEU A 83 -6.94 -4.73 5.94
N PRO A 84 -6.05 -4.81 4.93
CA PRO A 84 -5.23 -3.66 4.56
C PRO A 84 -6.05 -2.50 4.02
N GLY A 85 -7.19 -2.73 3.37
CA GLY A 85 -8.09 -1.64 2.94
C GLY A 85 -8.64 -0.84 4.12
N LEU A 86 -9.07 -1.52 5.20
CA LEU A 86 -9.50 -0.87 6.44
C LEU A 86 -8.33 -0.19 7.17
N TYR A 87 -7.18 -0.85 7.21
CA TYR A 87 -5.96 -0.28 7.79
C TYR A 87 -5.55 1.00 7.05
N LEU A 88 -5.43 0.95 5.72
CA LEU A 88 -5.05 2.10 4.90
C LEU A 88 -6.08 3.22 5.05
N ALA A 89 -7.38 2.91 5.03
CA ALA A 89 -8.41 3.90 5.29
C ALA A 89 -8.18 4.67 6.60
N ALA A 90 -7.90 3.95 7.68
CA ALA A 90 -7.80 4.53 9.02
C ALA A 90 -6.42 5.12 9.36
N MET A 91 -5.34 4.56 8.83
CA MET A 91 -3.98 4.73 9.36
C MET A 91 -2.97 5.25 8.35
N SER A 92 -3.30 5.38 7.05
CA SER A 92 -2.31 5.77 6.04
C SER A 92 -1.86 7.23 6.14
N ASP A 93 -2.70 8.08 6.72
CA ASP A 93 -2.50 9.53 6.76
C ASP A 93 -2.81 9.98 8.20
N PRO A 94 -1.80 10.37 9.01
CA PRO A 94 -2.00 10.69 10.42
C PRO A 94 -2.82 11.96 10.65
N GLU A 95 -2.87 12.86 9.67
CA GLU A 95 -3.64 14.10 9.69
C GLU A 95 -5.13 13.89 9.38
N VAL A 96 -5.51 12.74 8.81
CA VAL A 96 -6.89 12.43 8.39
C VAL A 96 -7.60 11.61 9.46
N TRP A 97 -8.89 11.89 9.68
CA TRP A 97 -9.75 11.11 10.58
C TRP A 97 -9.72 9.61 10.20
N PRO A 98 -9.64 8.68 11.18
CA PRO A 98 -9.85 8.85 12.62
C PRO A 98 -8.63 9.32 13.43
N MET A 99 -7.44 9.39 12.82
CA MET A 99 -6.22 9.71 13.56
C MET A 99 -6.04 11.21 13.75
N GLY A 100 -6.33 11.98 12.71
CA GLY A 100 -6.20 13.44 12.74
C GLY A 100 -7.53 14.17 12.66
N THR A 101 -7.43 15.49 12.60
CA THR A 101 -8.58 16.41 12.62
C THR A 101 -9.14 16.68 11.22
N GLN A 102 -8.38 16.41 10.15
CA GLN A 102 -8.84 16.62 8.78
C GLN A 102 -9.92 15.58 8.42
N SER A 103 -11.02 16.06 7.83
CA SER A 103 -12.06 15.16 7.34
C SER A 103 -11.64 14.44 6.05
N TRP A 104 -12.28 13.29 5.76
CA TRP A 104 -12.07 12.54 4.52
C TRP A 104 -12.31 13.37 3.26
N ILE A 105 -13.31 14.25 3.29
CA ILE A 105 -13.68 15.09 2.15
C ILE A 105 -12.59 16.14 1.91
N GLU A 106 -12.09 16.77 2.97
CA GLU A 106 -11.01 17.74 2.86
C GLU A 106 -9.71 17.10 2.36
N ALA A 107 -9.35 15.93 2.92
CA ALA A 107 -8.18 15.16 2.47
C ALA A 107 -8.30 14.84 0.97
N PHE A 108 -9.45 14.34 0.54
CA PHE A 108 -9.69 14.02 -0.87
C PHE A 108 -9.61 15.24 -1.79
N GLN A 109 -10.00 16.43 -1.33
CA GLN A 109 -10.00 17.64 -2.17
C GLN A 109 -8.65 18.35 -2.21
N ARG A 110 -7.89 18.31 -1.10
CA ARG A 110 -6.77 19.22 -0.88
C ARG A 110 -5.41 18.54 -0.75
N ASN A 111 -5.37 17.25 -0.41
CA ASN A 111 -4.15 16.46 -0.30
C ASN A 111 -4.14 15.40 -1.41
N THR A 112 -3.14 15.44 -2.31
CA THR A 112 -3.10 14.52 -3.46
C THR A 112 -2.67 13.12 -3.04
N GLU A 113 -1.72 13.04 -2.11
CA GLU A 113 -1.20 11.80 -1.56
C GLU A 113 -2.30 11.06 -0.76
N ALA A 114 -2.91 11.73 0.22
CA ALA A 114 -3.99 11.16 1.02
C ALA A 114 -5.19 10.74 0.14
N ARG A 115 -5.51 11.52 -0.91
CA ARG A 115 -6.55 11.14 -1.89
C ARG A 115 -6.24 9.82 -2.57
N GLN A 116 -4.99 9.56 -2.96
CA GLN A 116 -4.61 8.30 -3.56
C GLN A 116 -4.60 7.17 -2.53
N HIS A 117 -4.12 7.38 -1.30
CA HIS A 117 -4.26 6.39 -0.23
C HIS A 117 -5.71 6.00 0.03
N LYS A 118 -6.62 6.97 0.12
CA LYS A 118 -8.07 6.72 0.29
C LYS A 118 -8.67 6.00 -0.92
N THR A 119 -8.20 6.32 -2.12
CA THR A 119 -8.61 5.61 -3.34
C THR A 119 -8.13 4.15 -3.31
N PHE A 120 -6.87 3.90 -2.94
CA PHE A 120 -6.35 2.55 -2.78
C PHE A 120 -7.09 1.75 -1.71
N ALA A 121 -7.49 2.40 -0.60
CA ALA A 121 -8.27 1.75 0.44
C ALA A 121 -9.61 1.25 -0.10
N ILE A 122 -10.33 2.09 -0.84
CA ILE A 122 -11.59 1.72 -1.51
C ILE A 122 -11.37 0.59 -2.52
N LEU A 123 -10.30 0.64 -3.31
CA LEU A 123 -9.96 -0.40 -4.28
C LEU A 123 -9.72 -1.75 -3.60
N LEU A 124 -8.94 -1.78 -2.52
CA LEU A 124 -8.66 -2.99 -1.75
C LEU A 124 -9.93 -3.58 -1.12
N LEU A 125 -10.77 -2.74 -0.52
CA LEU A 125 -12.06 -3.16 0.05
C LEU A 125 -12.98 -3.75 -1.03
N THR A 126 -13.08 -3.09 -2.17
CA THR A 126 -13.90 -3.52 -3.30
C THR A 126 -13.37 -4.82 -3.91
N LEU A 127 -12.05 -4.94 -4.09
CA LEU A 127 -11.38 -6.13 -4.58
C LEU A 127 -11.63 -7.33 -3.65
N GLY A 128 -11.42 -7.14 -2.34
CA GLY A 128 -11.68 -8.16 -1.34
C GLY A 128 -13.15 -8.60 -1.30
N ALA A 129 -14.08 -7.65 -1.41
CA ALA A 129 -15.52 -7.94 -1.46
C ALA A 129 -15.90 -8.76 -2.71
N PHE A 130 -15.41 -8.38 -3.90
CA PHE A 130 -15.65 -9.13 -5.13
C PHE A 130 -15.04 -10.53 -5.04
N GLU A 131 -13.80 -10.67 -4.57
CA GLU A 131 -13.16 -11.97 -4.46
C GLU A 131 -13.84 -12.88 -3.42
N LEU A 132 -14.36 -12.32 -2.34
CA LEU A 132 -15.21 -13.02 -1.39
C LEU A 132 -16.55 -13.46 -1.99
N ALA A 133 -17.19 -12.61 -2.80
CA ALA A 133 -18.40 -12.99 -3.52
C ALA A 133 -18.10 -14.09 -4.56
N ARG A 134 -16.93 -14.05 -5.19
CA ARG A 134 -16.49 -14.99 -6.24
C ARG A 134 -16.23 -16.36 -5.65
N ALA A 135 -15.50 -16.40 -4.53
CA ALA A 135 -15.25 -17.62 -3.78
C ALA A 135 -16.52 -18.27 -3.19
N ARG A 136 -17.62 -17.51 -3.11
CA ARG A 136 -18.96 -17.99 -2.71
C ARG A 136 -19.89 -18.31 -3.89
N GLY A 137 -19.42 -18.15 -5.14
CA GLY A 137 -20.22 -18.40 -6.34
C GLY A 137 -21.33 -17.39 -6.58
N LYS A 138 -21.24 -16.18 -6.00
CA LYS A 138 -22.29 -15.14 -6.08
C LYS A 138 -22.10 -14.16 -7.25
N LEU A 139 -21.00 -14.26 -8.01
CA LEU A 139 -20.69 -13.39 -9.13
C LEU A 139 -20.99 -14.08 -10.46
N GLY A 140 -21.65 -13.36 -11.37
CA GLY A 140 -21.79 -13.79 -12.75
C GLY A 140 -20.43 -13.86 -13.47
N ARG A 141 -20.37 -14.63 -14.57
CA ARG A 141 -19.12 -14.92 -15.29
C ARG A 141 -18.32 -13.68 -15.66
N LEU A 142 -18.98 -12.64 -16.19
CA LEU A 142 -18.32 -11.41 -16.62
C LEU A 142 -17.58 -10.75 -15.44
N LEU A 143 -18.28 -10.51 -14.33
CA LEU A 143 -17.68 -9.87 -13.16
C LEU A 143 -16.65 -10.77 -12.48
N ALA A 144 -16.86 -12.09 -12.46
CA ALA A 144 -15.89 -13.05 -11.91
C ALA A 144 -14.57 -13.08 -12.70
N THR A 145 -14.61 -12.77 -13.99
CA THR A 145 -13.42 -12.70 -14.85
C THR A 145 -12.74 -11.32 -14.81
N TRP A 146 -13.52 -10.22 -14.77
CA TRP A 146 -12.98 -8.88 -15.00
C TRP A 146 -12.79 -8.02 -13.75
N SER A 147 -13.49 -8.28 -12.64
CA SER A 147 -13.43 -7.42 -11.45
C SER A 147 -12.00 -7.28 -10.91
N PHE A 148 -11.29 -8.39 -10.68
CA PHE A 148 -9.91 -8.33 -10.20
C PHE A 148 -8.97 -7.68 -11.22
N PRO A 149 -8.88 -8.14 -12.49
CA PRO A 149 -7.96 -7.52 -13.44
C PRO A 149 -8.20 -6.03 -13.65
N ALA A 150 -9.45 -5.58 -13.73
CA ALA A 150 -9.78 -4.17 -13.92
C ALA A 150 -9.34 -3.31 -12.72
N LEU A 151 -9.62 -3.77 -11.50
CA LEU A 151 -9.19 -3.07 -10.28
C LEU A 151 -7.67 -3.07 -10.13
N ALA A 152 -7.00 -4.16 -10.49
CA ALA A 152 -5.55 -4.26 -10.46
C ALA A 152 -4.87 -3.35 -11.49
N VAL A 153 -5.41 -3.26 -12.71
CA VAL A 153 -4.95 -2.30 -13.73
C VAL A 153 -5.14 -0.87 -13.25
N PHE A 154 -6.31 -0.54 -12.71
CA PHE A 154 -6.59 0.80 -12.21
C PHE A 154 -5.64 1.17 -11.05
N GLY A 155 -5.42 0.26 -10.11
CA GLY A 155 -4.44 0.43 -9.04
C GLY A 155 -3.00 0.60 -9.56
N ALA A 156 -2.58 -0.20 -10.54
CA ALA A 156 -1.25 -0.09 -11.15
C ALA A 156 -1.04 1.24 -11.89
N VAL A 157 -2.08 1.76 -12.57
CA VAL A 157 -2.04 3.09 -13.21
C VAL A 157 -1.92 4.19 -12.16
N LEU A 158 -2.71 4.13 -11.08
CA LEU A 158 -2.61 5.12 -10.01
C LEU A 158 -1.22 5.13 -9.37
N LEU A 159 -0.65 3.94 -9.12
CA LEU A 159 0.66 3.80 -8.49
C LEU A 159 1.79 4.34 -9.38
N PHE A 160 1.64 4.22 -10.71
CA PHE A 160 2.57 4.78 -11.68
C PHE A 160 2.66 6.31 -11.58
N PHE A 161 1.57 6.97 -11.18
CA PHE A 161 1.48 8.43 -11.03
C PHE A 161 1.34 8.85 -9.55
N HIS A 162 1.83 8.04 -8.61
CA HIS A 162 1.73 8.36 -7.19
C HIS A 162 2.77 9.41 -6.79
N PRO A 163 2.38 10.61 -6.31
CA PRO A 163 3.31 11.61 -5.80
C PRO A 163 3.64 11.32 -4.33
N HIS A 164 4.87 11.67 -3.95
CA HIS A 164 5.26 11.84 -2.54
C HIS A 164 5.44 13.34 -2.32
N GLN A 165 4.64 13.95 -1.43
CA GLN A 165 4.81 15.36 -1.10
C GLN A 165 5.82 15.47 0.05
N VAL A 166 6.96 16.13 -0.18
CA VAL A 166 7.77 16.66 0.92
C VAL A 166 7.09 17.95 1.36
N ASP A 167 6.18 17.86 2.32
CA ASP A 167 5.67 19.05 2.98
C ASP A 167 6.82 19.70 3.75
N ILE A 168 7.47 20.68 3.11
CA ILE A 168 8.24 21.70 3.81
C ILE A 168 7.19 22.54 4.54
N VAL A 169 6.71 22.07 5.70
CA VAL A 169 6.07 22.96 6.66
C VAL A 169 7.17 23.93 7.06
N PRO A 170 7.03 25.26 6.82
CA PRO A 170 7.94 26.21 7.43
C PRO A 170 7.81 25.95 8.93
N SER A 171 8.90 25.50 9.55
CA SER A 171 8.99 25.39 11.01
C SER A 171 8.32 26.61 11.62
N ALA A 172 7.51 26.44 12.66
CA ALA A 172 6.89 27.56 13.37
C ALA A 172 7.93 28.62 13.79
N ALA A 173 9.22 28.27 13.86
CA ALA A 173 10.33 29.20 14.05
C ALA A 173 10.54 30.21 12.90
N ALA A 174 10.09 29.93 11.67
CA ALA A 174 10.12 30.86 10.54
C ALA A 174 8.97 31.89 10.59
N GLN A 175 7.97 31.67 11.44
CA GLN A 175 6.80 32.54 11.58
C GLN A 175 6.91 33.49 12.79
N GLU A 176 7.92 33.29 13.65
CA GLU A 176 8.27 34.18 14.76
C GLU A 176 9.45 35.12 14.44
N MET A 177 9.56 35.61 13.21
CA MET A 177 10.38 36.82 12.99
C MET A 177 9.52 38.05 13.26
N PRO A 178 9.77 38.81 14.36
CA PRO A 178 9.17 40.12 14.50
C PRO A 178 9.61 40.96 13.29
N ALA A 179 8.64 41.62 12.65
CA ALA A 179 8.91 42.58 11.60
C ALA A 179 9.94 43.59 12.10
N ALA A 180 11.19 43.46 11.64
CA ALA A 180 12.22 44.43 11.94
C ALA A 180 11.81 45.76 11.28
N PRO A 181 11.85 46.89 12.01
CA PRO A 181 11.48 48.17 11.44
C PRO A 181 12.44 48.50 10.29
N HIS A 182 11.86 49.03 9.23
CA HIS A 182 12.57 49.55 8.07
C HIS A 182 13.61 50.58 8.51
N ASP A 183 14.90 50.26 8.42
CA ASP A 183 15.97 51.25 8.26
C ASP A 183 17.27 50.62 7.73
N MET A 184 17.62 51.02 6.50
CA MET A 184 18.95 51.35 5.98
C MET A 184 20.08 50.29 5.93
N ALA A 185 20.33 49.83 4.71
CA ALA A 185 21.63 49.65 4.05
C ALA A 185 22.90 49.55 4.93
N ALA A 186 23.47 48.34 5.05
CA ALA A 186 24.91 48.11 4.99
C ALA A 186 25.24 46.62 4.81
N MET A 187 26.23 46.35 3.95
CA MET A 187 27.05 45.13 3.87
C MET A 187 26.47 43.93 3.10
N SER A 188 26.60 43.99 1.78
CA SER A 188 26.96 42.83 0.98
C SER A 188 28.29 42.26 1.47
N HIS A 189 28.34 40.99 1.87
CA HIS A 189 29.41 40.03 1.57
C HIS A 189 29.10 38.68 2.24
N GLY A 190 28.90 37.64 1.42
CA GLY A 190 29.36 36.29 1.72
C GLY A 190 28.54 35.47 2.72
N ALA A 191 27.42 34.92 2.28
CA ALA A 191 27.01 33.56 2.67
C ALA A 191 26.32 32.94 1.44
N ALA A 192 27.16 32.41 0.54
CA ALA A 192 26.71 31.61 -0.58
C ALA A 192 25.94 30.39 -0.04
N GLY A 193 24.77 30.15 -0.62
CA GLY A 193 23.88 29.07 -0.23
C GLY A 193 24.52 27.70 -0.39
N GLU A 194 24.45 26.91 0.67
CA GLU A 194 24.42 25.46 0.54
C GLU A 194 23.01 25.07 0.10
N HIS A 195 22.85 24.98 -1.23
CA HIS A 195 21.69 24.40 -1.86
C HIS A 195 21.49 22.95 -1.40
N GLY A 196 20.42 22.69 -0.63
CA GLY A 196 19.85 21.35 -0.42
C GLY A 196 19.26 20.71 -1.68
N GLY A 197 19.77 21.05 -2.88
CA GLY A 197 19.23 20.66 -4.17
C GLY A 197 19.72 19.31 -4.70
N HIS A 198 20.74 18.70 -4.10
CA HIS A 198 21.31 17.43 -4.58
C HIS A 198 20.74 16.17 -3.90
N VAL A 199 20.18 16.28 -2.69
CA VAL A 199 19.67 15.10 -1.94
C VAL A 199 18.20 14.78 -2.27
N MET A 200 17.39 15.79 -2.60
CA MET A 200 15.98 15.57 -2.97
C MET A 200 15.80 14.88 -4.33
N ASP A 201 16.75 15.03 -5.27
CA ASP A 201 16.65 14.44 -6.60
C ASP A 201 16.90 12.91 -6.57
N GLU A 202 17.91 12.46 -5.82
CA GLU A 202 18.24 11.03 -5.73
C GLU A 202 17.17 10.22 -4.97
N THR A 203 16.62 10.76 -3.87
CA THR A 203 15.56 10.08 -3.10
C THR A 203 14.26 9.98 -3.89
N MET A 204 13.84 11.08 -4.53
CA MET A 204 12.64 11.09 -5.38
C MET A 204 12.77 10.12 -6.56
N MET A 205 13.93 10.08 -7.23
CA MET A 205 14.18 9.14 -8.33
C MET A 205 14.15 7.68 -7.86
N LYS A 206 14.72 7.38 -6.67
CA LYS A 206 14.67 6.06 -6.06
C LYS A 206 13.23 5.63 -5.74
N VAL A 207 12.44 6.52 -5.16
CA VAL A 207 11.03 6.26 -4.83
C VAL A 207 10.22 6.05 -6.10
N MET A 208 10.35 6.92 -7.10
CA MET A 208 9.67 6.79 -8.39
C MET A 208 10.01 5.48 -9.09
N ASN A 209 11.28 5.07 -9.09
CA ASN A 209 11.70 3.79 -9.65
C ASN A 209 11.06 2.60 -8.92
N GLN A 210 10.96 2.64 -7.59
CA GLN A 210 10.25 1.60 -6.83
C GLN A 210 8.77 1.52 -7.22
N HIS A 211 8.07 2.66 -7.28
CA HIS A 211 6.66 2.73 -7.69
C HIS A 211 6.44 2.25 -9.12
N PHE A 212 7.36 2.58 -10.02
CA PHE A 212 7.37 2.05 -11.39
C PHE A 212 7.39 0.52 -11.38
N TRP A 213 8.33 -0.10 -10.64
CA TRP A 213 8.42 -1.56 -10.58
C TRP A 213 7.18 -2.19 -9.92
N PHE A 214 6.63 -1.58 -8.87
CA PHE A 214 5.40 -2.06 -8.25
C PHE A 214 4.24 -2.06 -9.26
N SER A 215 4.15 -1.00 -10.08
CA SER A 215 3.14 -0.85 -11.13
C SER A 215 3.31 -1.89 -12.24
N MET A 216 4.55 -2.15 -12.68
CA MET A 216 4.84 -3.18 -13.69
C MET A 216 4.43 -4.58 -13.22
N VAL A 217 4.75 -4.92 -11.97
CA VAL A 217 4.31 -6.18 -11.37
C VAL A 217 2.77 -6.20 -11.28
N GLY A 218 2.14 -5.09 -10.90
CA GLY A 218 0.69 -4.87 -10.89
C GLY A 218 -0.01 -5.22 -12.21
N PHE A 219 0.52 -4.72 -13.33
CA PHE A 219 0.01 -5.08 -14.66
C PHE A 219 0.17 -6.57 -14.96
N GLY A 220 1.30 -7.18 -14.56
CA GLY A 220 1.53 -8.62 -14.69
C GLY A 220 0.50 -9.44 -13.90
N ILE A 221 0.20 -9.04 -12.66
CA ILE A 221 -0.84 -9.69 -11.84
C ILE A 221 -2.18 -9.62 -12.56
N ALA A 222 -2.57 -8.44 -13.05
CA ALA A 222 -3.84 -8.27 -13.74
C ALA A 222 -3.96 -9.17 -14.97
N LEU A 223 -2.90 -9.22 -15.80
CA LEU A 223 -2.82 -10.08 -16.96
C LEU A 223 -2.99 -11.56 -16.60
N PHE A 224 -2.19 -12.07 -15.66
CA PHE A 224 -2.25 -13.50 -15.33
C PHE A 224 -3.51 -13.88 -14.55
N LYS A 225 -4.10 -12.95 -13.79
CA LYS A 225 -5.41 -13.16 -13.17
C LYS A 225 -6.50 -13.26 -14.23
N PHE A 226 -6.47 -12.41 -15.25
CA PHE A 226 -7.39 -12.48 -16.38
C PHE A 226 -7.22 -13.80 -17.16
N LEU A 227 -5.99 -14.20 -17.46
CA LEU A 227 -5.72 -15.46 -18.18
C LEU A 227 -6.23 -16.68 -17.39
N HIS A 228 -6.07 -16.66 -16.06
CA HIS A 228 -6.57 -17.70 -15.17
C HIS A 228 -8.11 -17.75 -15.13
N ASP A 229 -8.77 -16.61 -14.86
CA ASP A 229 -10.22 -16.58 -14.64
C ASP A 229 -11.03 -16.57 -15.94
N GLY A 230 -10.47 -15.98 -17.01
CA GLY A 230 -11.05 -15.97 -18.35
C GLY A 230 -10.95 -17.32 -19.06
N ARG A 231 -10.14 -18.25 -18.51
CA ARG A 231 -9.86 -19.58 -19.08
C ARG A 231 -9.24 -19.54 -20.48
N SER A 232 -8.60 -18.43 -20.85
CA SER A 232 -7.96 -18.21 -22.15
C SER A 232 -6.68 -19.01 -22.32
N TRP A 233 -5.99 -19.35 -21.22
CA TRP A 233 -4.76 -20.15 -21.24
C TRP A 233 -4.76 -21.20 -20.12
N GLN A 234 -5.17 -22.43 -20.42
CA GLN A 234 -5.44 -23.48 -19.43
C GLN A 234 -4.24 -24.41 -19.16
N LYS A 235 -3.01 -23.90 -19.25
CA LYS A 235 -1.82 -24.70 -18.89
C LYS A 235 -1.75 -24.86 -17.35
N PRO A 236 -1.25 -26.00 -16.84
CA PRO A 236 -1.31 -26.31 -15.40
C PRO A 236 -0.54 -25.33 -14.51
N PHE A 237 0.46 -24.62 -15.05
CA PHE A 237 1.24 -23.64 -14.30
C PHE A 237 0.59 -22.23 -14.25
N VAL A 238 -0.39 -21.92 -15.12
CA VAL A 238 -0.99 -20.58 -15.22
C VAL A 238 -1.64 -20.09 -13.92
N PRO A 239 -2.38 -20.92 -13.15
CA PRO A 239 -2.91 -20.51 -11.85
C PRO A 239 -1.86 -20.00 -10.85
N PHE A 240 -0.60 -20.40 -11.00
CA PHE A 240 0.49 -20.05 -10.09
C PHE A 240 1.18 -18.74 -10.45
N LEU A 241 0.94 -18.16 -11.63
CA LEU A 241 1.65 -16.96 -12.08
C LEU A 241 1.18 -15.69 -11.34
N TRP A 242 -0.13 -15.46 -11.24
CA TRP A 242 -0.63 -14.26 -10.55
C TRP A 242 -0.33 -14.27 -9.03
N PRO A 243 -0.40 -15.39 -8.29
CA PRO A 243 -0.02 -15.42 -6.89
C PRO A 243 1.50 -15.31 -6.69
N ALA A 244 2.31 -15.84 -7.62
CA ALA A 244 3.75 -15.66 -7.56
C ALA A 244 4.12 -14.18 -7.73
N LEU A 245 3.47 -13.47 -8.65
CA LEU A 245 3.66 -12.02 -8.78
C LEU A 245 3.12 -11.24 -7.57
N MET A 246 2.05 -11.69 -6.91
CA MET A 246 1.65 -11.16 -5.60
C MET A 246 2.75 -11.30 -4.56
N CYS A 247 3.43 -12.44 -4.49
CA CYS A 247 4.58 -12.61 -3.60
C CYS A 247 5.72 -11.65 -3.96
N VAL A 248 6.02 -11.50 -5.26
CA VAL A 248 7.05 -10.56 -5.74
C VAL A 248 6.70 -9.13 -5.32
N LEU A 249 5.47 -8.68 -5.56
CA LEU A 249 5.02 -7.34 -5.15
C LEU A 249 5.08 -7.16 -3.63
N GLY A 250 4.67 -8.17 -2.87
CA GLY A 250 4.76 -8.16 -1.41
C GLY A 250 6.21 -8.01 -0.91
N VAL A 251 7.15 -8.75 -1.50
CA VAL A 251 8.59 -8.64 -1.19
C VAL A 251 9.12 -7.26 -1.55
N LEU A 252 8.81 -6.75 -2.73
CA LEU A 252 9.23 -5.43 -3.19
C LEU A 252 8.78 -4.32 -2.23
N LEU A 253 7.55 -4.40 -1.72
CA LEU A 253 7.01 -3.46 -0.72
C LEU A 253 7.64 -3.62 0.68
N ILE A 254 7.94 -4.85 1.11
CA ILE A 254 8.65 -5.11 2.38
C ILE A 254 10.06 -4.50 2.37
N PHE A 255 10.70 -4.43 1.20
CA PHE A 255 12.01 -3.80 1.04
C PHE A 255 11.92 -2.34 0.57
N TYR A 256 10.72 -1.74 0.59
CA TYR A 256 10.57 -0.33 0.29
C TYR A 256 11.38 0.51 1.27
N ALA A 257 12.12 1.45 0.69
CA ALA A 257 12.93 2.41 1.41
C ALA A 257 12.96 3.72 0.62
N GLU A 258 12.64 4.80 1.29
CA GLU A 258 12.68 6.14 0.71
C GLU A 258 14.09 6.75 0.85
#